data_AF-A0A966W5S0-F1
#
_entry.id   AF-A0A966W5S0-F1
#
_cell.length_a   1.000
_cell.length_b   1.000
_cell.length_c   1.000
_cell.angle_alpha   90.00
_cell.angle_beta   90.00
_cell.angle_gamma   90.00
#
_symmetry.space_group_name_H-M   'P 1'
#
loop_
_entity.id
_entity.type
_entity.pdbx_description
1 polymer ?
#
loop_
_entity_poly.entity_id
_entity_poly.type
_entity_poly.pdbx_seq_one_letter_code
_entity_poly.pdbx_strand_id
1 'polypeptide(L)'
;MFVHWGLYAIPGWHEQMQWRGVVPRDQYGLLKDQFNPVGFNPDAWLDLMQASGMEYLCITTKHHDGFCLWDTAQTAFNVMQSPYGRDIIGAIADACHRRGVPLCFYYSIADW
;
A
#
# COMPACT_ATOMS: atom_id res chain seq x y z
N MET A 1 13.93 -0.14 -4.95
CA MET A 1 12.70 0.62 -5.26
C MET A 1 11.92 0.86 -3.99
N PHE A 2 11.56 2.11 -3.68
CA PHE A 2 10.62 2.40 -2.58
C PHE A 2 9.26 2.77 -3.18
N VAL A 3 8.21 2.02 -2.83
CA VAL A 3 6.83 2.28 -3.22
C VAL A 3 6.05 2.85 -2.03
N HIS A 4 5.56 4.08 -2.19
CA HIS A 4 4.54 4.64 -1.31
C HIS A 4 3.20 4.48 -1.99
N TRP A 5 2.33 3.67 -1.40
CA TRP A 5 0.99 3.45 -1.91
C TRP A 5 -0.02 3.25 -0.77
N GLY A 6 -1.25 3.67 -1.00
CA GLY A 6 -2.32 3.69 -0.01
C GLY A 6 -3.51 4.50 -0.52
N LEU A 7 -4.44 4.85 0.36
CA LEU A 7 -5.66 5.57 -0.01
C LEU A 7 -5.38 6.95 -0.61
N TYR A 8 -4.30 7.61 -0.18
CA TYR A 8 -3.85 8.90 -0.72
C TYR A 8 -3.60 8.90 -2.22
N ALA A 9 -3.37 7.73 -2.84
CA ALA A 9 -3.21 7.61 -4.28
C ALA A 9 -4.51 7.83 -5.08
N ILE A 10 -5.69 7.61 -4.46
CA ILE A 10 -7.00 7.79 -5.12
C ILE A 10 -7.20 9.26 -5.54
N PRO A 11 -7.11 10.24 -4.61
CA PRO A 11 -7.23 11.65 -4.99
C PRO A 11 -5.91 12.24 -5.55
N GLY A 12 -4.83 11.45 -5.65
CA GLY A 12 -3.52 11.95 -6.07
C GLY A 12 -2.88 12.90 -5.04
N TRP A 13 -3.16 12.68 -3.75
CA TRP A 13 -2.62 13.52 -2.67
C TRP A 13 -1.25 13.04 -2.21
N HIS A 14 -0.49 13.97 -1.64
CA HIS A 14 0.65 13.62 -0.81
C HIS A 14 0.16 12.78 0.39
N GLU A 15 0.92 11.76 0.79
CA GLU A 15 0.56 10.78 1.81
C GLU A 15 0.38 11.35 3.24
N GLN A 16 0.71 12.63 3.43
CA GLN A 16 0.49 13.37 4.68
C GLN A 16 -0.70 14.34 4.61
N MET A 17 -1.45 14.35 3.50
CA MET A 17 -2.52 15.33 3.28
C MET A 17 -3.66 15.22 4.28
N GLN A 18 -3.96 14.01 4.80
CA GLN A 18 -4.93 13.85 5.88
C GLN A 18 -4.61 14.77 7.06
N TRP A 19 -3.36 14.75 7.54
CA TRP A 19 -2.92 15.57 8.66
C TRP A 19 -2.72 17.04 8.25
N ARG A 20 -2.01 17.31 7.15
CA ARG A 20 -1.69 18.67 6.70
C ARG A 20 -2.94 19.48 6.31
N GLY A 21 -3.93 18.81 5.73
CA GLY A 21 -5.20 19.39 5.33
C GLY A 21 -6.27 19.35 6.43
N VAL A 22 -5.93 18.83 7.62
CA VAL A 22 -6.86 18.67 8.75
C VAL A 22 -8.14 17.92 8.32
N VAL A 23 -7.98 16.89 7.49
CA VAL A 23 -9.08 16.07 6.99
C VAL A 23 -9.51 15.12 8.11
N PRO A 24 -10.78 15.15 8.54
CA PRO A 24 -11.28 14.21 9.54
C PRO A 24 -11.08 12.75 9.11
N ARG A 25 -10.68 11.88 10.06
CA ARG A 25 -10.35 10.47 9.79
C ARG A 25 -11.52 9.70 9.17
N ASP A 26 -12.74 9.96 9.63
CA ASP A 26 -13.96 9.35 9.09
C ASP A 26 -14.21 9.75 7.63
N GLN A 27 -13.96 11.00 7.27
CA GLN A 27 -14.06 11.48 5.89
C GLN A 27 -12.96 10.90 5.00
N TYR A 28 -11.71 10.89 5.48
CA TYR A 28 -10.59 10.29 4.73
C TYR A 28 -10.79 8.78 4.54
N GLY A 29 -11.32 8.10 5.56
CA GLY A 29 -11.58 6.66 5.54
C GLY A 29 -12.55 6.20 4.45
N LEU A 30 -13.44 7.07 3.97
CA LEU A 30 -14.35 6.78 2.85
C LEU A 30 -13.60 6.48 1.53
N LEU A 31 -12.34 6.91 1.40
CA LEU A 31 -11.51 6.53 0.25
C LEU A 31 -11.34 5.02 0.13
N LYS A 32 -11.42 4.27 1.23
CA LYS A 32 -11.42 2.79 1.23
C LYS A 32 -12.43 2.21 0.26
N ASP A 33 -13.61 2.82 0.16
CA ASP A 33 -14.73 2.30 -0.63
C ASP A 33 -14.54 2.51 -2.14
N GLN A 34 -13.51 3.27 -2.52
CA GLN A 34 -13.10 3.49 -3.92
C GLN A 34 -11.83 2.70 -4.27
N PHE A 35 -11.18 2.07 -3.29
CA PHE A 35 -9.89 1.43 -3.49
C PHE A 35 -10.05 0.10 -4.25
N ASN A 36 -9.88 0.17 -5.58
CA ASN A 36 -9.95 -0.98 -6.48
C ASN A 36 -8.89 -0.91 -7.60
N PRO A 37 -7.63 -1.25 -7.32
CA PRO A 37 -6.56 -1.15 -8.30
C PRO A 37 -6.60 -2.31 -9.31
N VAL A 38 -7.48 -2.19 -10.31
CA VAL A 38 -7.70 -3.19 -11.36
C VAL A 38 -6.47 -3.50 -12.21
N GLY A 39 -5.51 -2.56 -12.29
CA GLY A 39 -4.24 -2.73 -13.00
C GLY A 39 -3.08 -3.18 -12.12
N PHE A 40 -3.31 -3.50 -10.84
CA PHE A 40 -2.24 -3.93 -9.94
C PHE A 40 -1.65 -5.26 -10.41
N ASN A 41 -0.35 -5.24 -10.67
CA ASN A 41 0.44 -6.40 -11.07
C ASN A 41 1.84 -6.29 -10.43
N PRO A 42 2.14 -7.08 -9.38
CA PRO A 42 3.45 -7.01 -8.71
C PRO A 42 4.59 -7.47 -9.63
N ASP A 43 4.34 -8.38 -10.57
CA ASP A 43 5.37 -8.83 -11.52
C ASP A 43 5.84 -7.68 -12.42
N ALA A 44 4.92 -6.83 -12.90
CA ALA A 44 5.26 -5.64 -13.69
C ALA A 44 6.09 -4.62 -12.89
N TRP A 45 5.86 -4.50 -11.58
CA TRP A 45 6.68 -3.63 -10.71
C TRP A 45 8.10 -4.18 -10.58
N LEU A 46 8.24 -5.50 -10.40
CA LEU A 46 9.54 -6.15 -10.29
C LEU A 46 10.31 -6.12 -11.62
N ASP A 47 9.62 -6.24 -12.76
CA ASP A 47 10.23 -6.05 -14.08
C ASP A 47 10.84 -4.64 -14.21
N LEU A 48 10.08 -3.60 -13.86
CA LEU A 48 10.56 -2.22 -13.89
C LEU A 48 11.74 -1.99 -12.94
N MET A 49 11.65 -2.54 -11.72
CA MET A 49 12.69 -2.44 -10.71
C MET A 49 14.03 -3.02 -11.21
N GLN A 50 14.00 -4.25 -11.74
CA GLN A 50 15.17 -4.94 -12.25
C GLN A 50 15.73 -4.24 -13.49
N ALA A 51 14.87 -3.80 -14.42
CA ALA A 51 15.28 -3.03 -15.59
C ALA A 51 15.97 -1.70 -15.21
N SER A 52 15.61 -1.14 -14.05
CA SER A 52 16.22 0.09 -13.51
C SER A 52 17.50 -0.17 -12.68
N GLY A 53 17.96 -1.42 -12.58
CA GLY A 53 19.15 -1.80 -11.81
C GLY A 53 18.97 -1.77 -10.29
N MET A 54 17.73 -1.72 -9.80
CA MET A 54 17.44 -1.76 -8.36
C MET A 54 17.39 -3.19 -7.84
N GLU A 55 17.92 -3.41 -6.63
CA GLU A 55 18.16 -4.76 -6.11
C GLU A 55 17.13 -5.26 -5.08
N TYR A 56 16.32 -4.37 -4.49
CA TYR A 56 15.31 -4.73 -3.49
C TYR A 56 14.08 -3.83 -3.58
N LEU A 57 12.95 -4.33 -3.08
CA LEU A 57 11.69 -3.60 -2.98
C LEU A 57 11.43 -3.21 -1.52
N CYS A 58 11.12 -1.94 -1.26
CA CYS A 58 10.55 -1.47 0.00
C CYS A 58 9.14 -0.93 -0.28
N ILE A 59 8.14 -1.32 0.51
CA ILE A 59 6.77 -0.84 0.34
C ILE A 59 6.12 -0.47 1.67
N THR A 60 5.29 0.58 1.66
CA THR A 60 4.40 0.93 2.76
C THR A 60 3.36 -0.17 3.00
N THR A 61 3.50 -0.96 4.07
CA THR A 61 2.45 -1.90 4.50
C THR A 61 1.31 -1.13 5.18
N LYS A 62 1.69 -0.14 6.02
CA LYS A 62 0.83 0.86 6.65
C LYS A 62 1.54 2.22 6.60
N HIS A 63 0.87 3.26 6.12
CA HIS A 63 1.36 4.64 6.27
C HIS A 63 0.73 5.32 7.51
N HIS A 64 0.95 6.63 7.68
CA HIS A 64 0.41 7.38 8.82
C HIS A 64 -1.12 7.36 8.90
N ASP A 65 -1.82 7.27 7.76
CA ASP A 65 -3.29 7.20 7.72
C ASP A 65 -3.87 5.92 8.33
N GLY A 66 -3.01 4.95 8.64
CA GLY A 66 -3.40 3.70 9.29
C GLY A 66 -4.03 2.67 8.36
N PHE A 67 -4.18 2.93 7.05
CA PHE A 67 -4.75 1.95 6.14
C PHE A 67 -3.76 0.83 5.85
N CYS A 68 -4.15 -0.40 6.17
CA CYS A 68 -3.31 -1.59 6.04
C CYS A 68 -3.49 -2.24 4.66
N LEU A 69 -2.39 -2.43 3.91
CA LEU A 69 -2.40 -3.09 2.60
C LEU A 69 -2.35 -4.63 2.67
N TRP A 70 -2.46 -5.22 3.86
CA TRP A 70 -2.44 -6.68 4.07
C TRP A 70 -3.68 -7.18 4.81
N ASP A 71 -3.93 -8.49 4.75
CA ASP A 71 -5.00 -9.12 5.52
C ASP A 71 -4.60 -9.19 7.00
N THR A 72 -5.20 -8.32 7.81
CA THR A 72 -4.86 -8.12 9.21
C THR A 72 -6.10 -8.35 10.07
N ALA A 73 -5.95 -9.13 11.14
CA ALA A 73 -7.03 -9.38 12.10
C ALA A 73 -7.20 -8.25 13.13
N GLN A 74 -6.27 -7.28 13.14
CA GLN A 74 -6.14 -6.27 14.19
C GLN A 74 -7.01 -5.03 13.96
N THR A 75 -7.47 -4.78 12.74
CA THR A 75 -8.33 -3.63 12.40
C THR A 75 -9.15 -3.92 11.15
N ALA A 76 -10.36 -3.38 11.07
CA ALA A 76 -11.17 -3.39 9.86
C ALA A 76 -10.72 -2.34 8.82
N PHE A 77 -9.79 -1.44 9.17
CA PHE A 77 -9.26 -0.44 8.25
C PHE A 77 -8.12 -1.00 7.41
N ASN A 78 -8.45 -1.98 6.57
CA ASN A 78 -7.51 -2.71 5.72
C ASN A 78 -8.07 -3.00 4.33
N VAL A 79 -7.20 -3.45 3.42
CA VAL A 79 -7.53 -3.71 2.01
C VAL A 79 -8.64 -4.76 1.81
N MET A 80 -8.80 -5.72 2.71
CA MET A 80 -9.86 -6.73 2.62
C MET A 80 -11.25 -6.12 2.78
N GLN A 81 -11.35 -4.94 3.39
CA GLN A 81 -12.59 -4.17 3.55
C GLN A 81 -12.80 -3.13 2.44
N SER A 82 -12.03 -3.21 1.34
CA SER A 82 -12.19 -2.40 0.13
C SER A 82 -12.78 -3.22 -1.02
N PRO A 83 -13.26 -2.59 -2.11
CA PRO A 83 -13.72 -3.35 -3.29
C PRO A 83 -12.64 -4.26 -3.92
N TYR A 84 -11.35 -3.99 -3.69
CA TYR A 84 -10.27 -4.87 -4.15
C TYR A 84 -10.27 -6.23 -3.45
N GLY A 85 -10.56 -6.25 -2.14
CA GLY A 85 -10.82 -7.45 -1.34
C GLY A 85 -9.70 -8.52 -1.30
N ARG A 86 -8.46 -8.15 -1.60
CA ARG A 86 -7.32 -9.08 -1.70
C ARG A 86 -6.07 -8.52 -1.05
N ASP A 87 -5.25 -9.41 -0.48
CA ASP A 87 -4.00 -9.05 0.19
C ASP A 87 -2.94 -8.58 -0.84
N ILE A 88 -2.60 -7.30 -0.79
CA ILE A 88 -1.60 -6.69 -1.68
C ILE A 88 -0.19 -7.06 -1.24
N ILE A 89 0.09 -7.01 0.07
CA ILE A 89 1.42 -7.31 0.59
C ILE A 89 1.75 -8.78 0.39
N GLY A 90 0.79 -9.68 0.58
CA GLY A 90 0.90 -11.10 0.25
C GLY A 90 1.25 -11.33 -1.22
N ALA A 91 0.51 -10.70 -2.15
CA ALA A 91 0.78 -10.83 -3.58
C ALA A 91 2.19 -10.33 -3.98
N ILE A 92 2.66 -9.24 -3.35
CA ILE A 92 4.02 -8.72 -3.56
C ILE A 92 5.06 -9.66 -2.96
N ALA A 93 4.83 -10.16 -1.74
CA ALA A 93 5.72 -11.10 -1.07
C ALA A 93 5.90 -12.38 -1.90
N ASP A 94 4.82 -12.94 -2.43
CA ASP A 94 4.87 -14.11 -3.30
C ASP A 94 5.67 -13.81 -4.57
N ALA A 95 5.45 -12.66 -5.22
CA ALA A 95 6.17 -12.27 -6.42
C ALA A 95 7.67 -12.07 -6.15
N CYS A 96 8.02 -11.38 -5.06
CA CYS A 96 9.40 -11.20 -4.62
C CYS A 96 10.07 -12.55 -4.32
N HIS A 97 9.39 -13.44 -3.60
CA HIS A 97 9.90 -14.76 -3.24
C HIS A 97 10.18 -15.62 -4.48
N ARG A 98 9.24 -15.68 -5.43
CA ARG A 98 9.42 -16.41 -6.70
C ARG A 98 10.64 -15.93 -7.50
N ARG A 99 10.99 -14.65 -7.39
CA ARG A 99 12.07 -14.02 -8.18
C ARG A 99 13.38 -13.83 -7.40
N GLY A 100 13.44 -14.26 -6.13
CA GLY A 100 14.61 -14.04 -5.28
C GLY A 100 14.90 -12.56 -5.01
N VAL A 101 13.88 -11.70 -5.05
CA VAL A 101 14.00 -10.26 -4.76
C VAL A 101 13.85 -10.04 -3.25
N PRO A 102 14.80 -9.39 -2.57
CA PRO A 102 14.63 -8.96 -1.18
C PRO A 102 13.46 -7.97 -1.05
N LEU A 103 12.58 -8.24 -0.08
CA LEU A 103 11.42 -7.42 0.25
C LEU A 103 11.58 -6.80 1.65
N CYS A 104 11.44 -5.48 1.72
CA CYS A 104 11.45 -4.70 2.95
C CYS A 104 10.06 -4.10 3.18
N PHE A 105 9.63 -4.09 4.44
CA PHE A 105 8.38 -3.47 4.84
C PHE A 105 8.63 -2.15 5.54
N TYR A 106 8.10 -1.07 4.97
CA TYR A 106 7.90 0.16 5.70
C TYR A 106 6.61 0.02 6.52
N TYR A 107 6.72 0.27 7.82
CA TYR A 107 5.60 0.30 8.73
C TYR A 107 5.61 1.62 9.49
N SER A 108 4.53 2.39 9.39
CA SER A 108 4.43 3.60 10.18
C SER A 108 4.01 3.32 11.62
N ILE A 109 4.81 3.82 12.57
CA ILE A 109 4.46 3.80 14.00
C ILE A 109 3.28 4.73 14.27
N ALA A 110 3.22 5.88 13.59
CA ALA A 110 2.08 6.79 13.69
C ALA A 110 0.82 6.17 13.07
N ASP A 111 -0.32 6.48 13.67
CA ASP A 111 -1.66 6.05 13.23
C ASP A 111 -2.64 7.19 13.52
N TRP A 112 -3.04 7.92 12.47
CA TRP A 112 -3.86 9.15 12.56
C TRP A 112 -5.36 8.85 12.53
#